data_AF-A0A8J4V7V4-F1
#
_entry.id   AF-A0A8J4V7V4-F1
#
_cell.length_a   1.000
_cell.length_b   1.000
_cell.length_c   1.000
_cell.angle_alpha   90.00
_cell.angle_beta   90.00
_cell.angle_gamma   90.00
#
_symmetry.space_group_name_H-M   'P 1'
#
loop_
_entity.id
_entity.type
_entity.pdbx_description
1 polymer ?
#
loop_
_entity_poly.entity_id
_entity_poly.type
_entity_poly.pdbx_seq_one_letter_code
_entity_poly.pdbx_strand_id
1 'polypeptide(L)' 'MNTIATPTVQQLVQAYRQIIRKANKELKYTNFEYFRFRVKSSFKEPVETDYIKTRKYQDALYLIDNNLGNVL' A
#
# COMPACT_ATOMS: atom_id res chain seq x y z
N MET A 1 7.84 -14.62 19.88
CA MET A 1 7.14 -13.47 19.27
C MET A 1 8.08 -12.87 18.24
N ASN A 2 7.80 -13.01 16.94
CA ASN A 2 8.60 -12.30 15.93
C ASN A 2 8.27 -10.81 16.06
N THR A 3 9.21 -10.04 16.59
CA THR A 3 9.16 -8.58 16.54
C THR A 3 9.27 -8.19 15.07
N ILE A 4 8.14 -7.84 14.46
CA ILE A 4 8.12 -7.26 13.12
C ILE A 4 8.90 -5.94 13.24
N ALA A 5 10.09 -5.90 12.66
CA ALA A 5 10.90 -4.69 12.65
C ALA A 5 10.08 -3.56 12.01
N THR A 6 10.08 -2.38 12.64
CA THR A 6 9.40 -1.20 12.09
C THR A 6 9.89 -0.95 10.67
N PRO A 7 9.00 -0.93 9.66
CA PRO A 7 9.41 -0.73 8.28
C PRO A 7 9.96 0.69 8.09
N THR A 8 10.95 0.82 7.22
CA THR A 8 11.51 2.12 6.86
C THR A 8 10.57 2.88 5.95
N VAL A 9 10.71 4.21 5.89
CA VAL A 9 9.98 5.05 4.94
C VAL A 9 10.22 4.60 3.50
N GLN A 10 11.44 4.14 3.19
CA GLN A 10 11.78 3.61 1.86
C GLN A 10 10.99 2.34 1.52
N GLN A 11 10.80 1.43 2.47
CA GLN A 11 9.99 0.22 2.29
C GLN A 11 8.52 0.57 2.04
N LEU A 12 7.97 1.55 2.75
CA LEU A 12 6.61 2.07 2.50
C LEU A 12 6.45 2.65 1.10
N VAL A 13 7.41 3.49 0.67
CA VAL A 13 7.41 4.08 -0.67
C VAL A 13 7.51 3.00 -1.76
N GLN A 14 8.31 1.96 -1.53
CA GLN A 14 8.42 0.83 -2.45
C GLN A 14 7.11 0.05 -2.54
N ALA A 15 6.47 -0.27 -1.42
CA ALA A 15 5.19 -0.96 -1.39
C ALA A 15 4.10 -0.16 -2.11
N TYR A 16 4.02 1.15 -1.85
CA TYR A 16 3.14 2.07 -2.59
C TYR A 16 3.37 1.98 -4.11
N ARG A 17 4.62 2.06 -4.57
CA ARG A 17 4.95 1.98 -6.01
C ARG A 17 4.55 0.64 -6.61
N GLN A 18 4.68 -0.47 -5.88
CA GLN A 18 4.28 -1.79 -6.34
C GLN A 18 2.75 -1.87 -6.52
N ILE A 19 1.98 -1.38 -5.55
CA ILE A 19 0.51 -1.30 -5.63
C ILE A 19 0.08 -0.54 -6.88
N ILE A 20 0.64 0.66 -7.11
CA ILE A 20 0.28 1.49 -8.27
C ILE A 20 0.65 0.80 -9.59
N ARG A 21 1.81 0.14 -9.68
CA ARG A 21 2.21 -0.60 -10.88
C ARG A 21 1.29 -1.79 -11.16
N LYS A 22 0.90 -2.53 -10.12
CA LYS A 22 -0.05 -3.65 -10.24
C LYS A 22 -1.42 -3.14 -10.68
N ALA A 23 -1.92 -2.10 -10.02
CA ALA A 23 -3.19 -1.44 -10.36
C ALA A 23 -3.25 -0.96 -11.81
N ASN A 24 -2.20 -0.30 -12.30
CA ASN A 24 -2.14 0.19 -13.67
C ASN A 24 -2.18 -0.93 -14.72
N LYS A 25 -1.75 -2.15 -14.36
CA LYS A 25 -1.72 -3.31 -15.25
C LYS A 25 -2.98 -4.16 -15.18
N GLU A 26 -3.54 -4.30 -13.98
CA GLU A 26 -4.51 -5.35 -13.68
C GLU A 26 -5.93 -4.83 -13.40
N LEU A 27 -6.12 -3.57 -13.00
CA LEU A 27 -7.48 -3.04 -12.78
C LEU A 27 -8.21 -2.94 -14.11
N LYS A 28 -9.33 -3.65 -14.23
CA LYS A 28 -10.18 -3.61 -15.44
C LYS A 28 -11.48 -2.87 -15.19
N TYR A 29 -12.06 -3.04 -14.00
CA TYR A 29 -13.41 -2.56 -13.69
C TYR A 29 -13.43 -1.32 -12.80
N THR A 30 -12.30 -1.00 -12.16
CA THR A 30 -12.17 0.16 -11.27
C THR A 30 -11.38 1.27 -11.95
N ASN A 31 -11.83 2.52 -11.81
CA ASN A 31 -11.10 3.68 -12.32
C ASN A 31 -9.71 3.78 -11.66
N PHE A 32 -8.66 3.63 -12.47
CA PHE A 32 -7.27 3.63 -12.00
C PHE A 32 -6.87 4.93 -11.30
N GLU A 33 -7.25 6.11 -11.82
CA GLU A 33 -6.89 7.38 -11.21
C GLU A 33 -7.59 7.58 -9.85
N TYR A 34 -8.84 7.14 -9.73
CA TYR A 34 -9.54 7.12 -8.46
C TYR A 34 -8.87 6.18 -7.46
N PHE A 35 -8.51 4.97 -7.88
CA PHE A 35 -7.78 4.01 -7.05
C PHE A 35 -6.44 4.60 -6.59
N ARG A 36 -5.64 5.15 -7.52
CA ARG A 36 -4.37 5.81 -7.24
C ARG A 36 -4.52 6.96 -6.26
N PHE A 37 -5.54 7.79 -6.41
CA PHE A 37 -5.83 8.89 -5.49
C PHE A 37 -6.13 8.38 -4.07
N ARG A 38 -6.95 7.33 -3.95
CA ARG A 38 -7.29 6.71 -2.65
C ARG A 38 -6.06 6.13 -1.98
N VAL A 39 -5.26 5.35 -2.70
CA VAL A 39 -4.01 4.77 -2.18
C VAL A 39 -3.05 5.89 -1.77
N LYS A 40 -2.82 6.91 -2.60
CA LYS A 40 -1.96 8.04 -2.25
C LYS A 40 -2.38 8.72 -0.95
N SER A 41 -3.68 8.86 -0.73
CA SER A 41 -4.24 9.47 0.48
C SER A 41 -4.00 8.61 1.72
N SER A 42 -4.13 7.28 1.59
CA SER A 42 -3.84 6.33 2.68
C SER A 42 -2.35 6.26 3.04
N PHE A 43 -1.46 6.42 2.07
CA PHE A 43 0.00 6.41 2.26
C PHE A 43 0.62 7.81 2.43
N LYS A 44 -0.19 8.83 2.75
CA LYS A 44 0.32 10.19 2.97
C LYS A 44 1.26 10.22 4.19
N GLU A 45 2.37 10.92 4.01
CA GLU A 45 3.37 11.27 5.01
C GLU A 45 3.16 12.72 5.48
N PRO A 46 3.58 13.10 6.70
CA PRO A 46 4.30 12.29 7.69
C PRO A 46 3.40 11.28 8.42
N VAL A 47 3.95 10.10 8.74
CA VAL A 47 3.31 9.12 9.62
C VAL A 47 3.80 9.31 11.06
N GLU A 48 2.89 9.62 11.97
CA GLU A 48 3.19 10.07 13.34
C GLU A 48 3.79 8.99 14.26
N THR A 49 3.49 7.71 14.02
CA THR A 49 3.93 6.62 14.91
C THR A 49 4.42 5.39 14.15
N ASP A 50 5.36 4.66 14.75
CA ASP A 50 5.87 3.40 14.21
C ASP A 50 4.79 2.31 14.12
N TYR A 51 3.78 2.37 14.99
CA TYR A 51 2.60 1.51 14.90
C TYR A 51 1.82 1.77 13.60
N ILE A 52 1.51 3.04 13.28
CA ILE A 52 0.81 3.38 12.03
C ILE A 52 1.67 3.01 10.83
N LYS A 53 2.99 3.21 10.91
CA LYS A 53 3.94 2.85 9.86
C LYS A 53 3.91 1.35 9.56
N THR A 54 3.95 0.53 10.63
CA THR A 54 3.87 -0.93 10.55
C THR A 54 2.53 -1.39 9.98
N ARG A 55 1.42 -0.83 10.46
CA ARG A 55 0.08 -1.16 9.98
C ARG A 55 -0.10 -0.83 8.50
N LYS A 56 0.29 0.38 8.07
CA LYS A 56 0.23 0.77 6.64
C LYS A 56 1.06 -0.16 5.76
N TYR A 57 2.21 -0.61 6.24
CA TYR A 57 3.05 -1.55 5.51
C TYR A 57 2.40 -2.94 5.39
N GLN A 58 1.78 -3.44 6.47
CA GLN A 58 1.01 -4.69 6.44
C GLN A 58 -0.18 -4.61 5.49
N ASP A 59 -0.95 -3.51 5.53
CA ASP A 59 -2.05 -3.28 4.59
C ASP A 59 -1.55 -3.24 3.13
N ALA A 60 -0.37 -2.65 2.91
CA ALA A 60 0.26 -2.61 1.58
C ALA A 60 0.59 -4.02 1.06
N LEU A 61 1.21 -4.85 1.91
CA LEU A 61 1.55 -6.23 1.57
C LEU A 61 0.27 -7.04 1.29
N TYR A 62 -0.76 -6.89 2.13
CA TYR A 62 -2.05 -7.54 1.91
C TYR A 62 -2.65 -7.19 0.54
N LEU A 63 -2.64 -5.90 0.15
CA LEU A 63 -3.13 -5.46 -1.16
C LEU A 63 -2.31 -6.05 -2.31
N ILE A 64 -0.99 -6.17 -2.15
CA ILE A 64 -0.13 -6.75 -3.19
C ILE A 64 -0.43 -8.25 -3.35
N ASP A 65 -0.52 -8.97 -2.23
CA ASP A 65 -0.66 -10.43 -2.21
C ASP A 65 -2.10 -10.89 -2.57
N ASN A 66 -3.12 -10.07 -2.31
CA ASN A 66 -4.53 -10.41 -2.49
C ASN A 66 -5.19 -9.61 -3.62
N ASN A 67 -4.51 -9.45 -4.76
CA ASN A 67 -5.10 -8.87 -5.96
C ASN A 67 -5.79 -7.50 -5.70
N LEU A 68 -5.07 -6.61 -5.03
CA LEU A 68 -5.51 -5.27 -4.64
C LEU A 68 -6.72 -5.25 -3.69
N GLY A 69 -7.00 -6.37 -3.01
CA GLY A 69 -8.17 -6.55 -2.15
C GLY A 69 -9.38 -7.11 -2.90
N ASN A 70 -9.15 -7.94 -3.92
CA ASN A 70 -10.19 -8.48 -4.84
C ASN A 70 -10.93 -7.40 -5.64
N VAL A 71 -10.21 -6.37 -6.09
CA VAL A 71 -10.79 -5.19 -6.78
C VAL A 71 -10.42 -5.13 -8.27
N LEU A 72 -9.84 -6.21 -8.80
CA LEU A 72 -9.37 -6.35 -10.19
C LEU A 72 -10.50 -6.37 -11.22
#